data_AF-A0A7J8AQ52-F1
#
_entry.id   AF-A0A7J8AQ52-F1
#
_cell.length_a   1.000
_cell.length_b   1.000
_cell.length_c   1.000
_cell.angle_alpha   90.00
_cell.angle_beta   90.00
_cell.angle_gamma   90.00
#
_symmetry.space_group_name_H-M   'P 1'
#
loop_
_entity.id
_entity.type
_entity.pdbx_description
1 polymer ?
#
loop_
_entity_poly.entity_id
_entity_poly.type
_entity_poly.pdbx_seq_one_letter_code
_entity_poly.pdbx_strand_id
1 'polypeptide(L)'
;MLSSSIYAVANGKIKIQDILACSFLDDLLELRDEELSKESQETNWFSAPSALRVYGQYLNLDKDHNGMLSKEELSRYGTATMTNVFLDRVFQECLTYDGEMDYKTYLDFVLALENRKEPAALQYIFKLLDIENKGYLNVFSLNYFFRAIQELMKIHGQDPVSFQDVKDEIFDMVKPKDPLKISLQDLINSNQGDTVTTILIDLNGFWTYENREALVANDNENSADLDDT
;
A
#
# COMPACT_ATOMS: atom_id res chain seq x y z
N MET A 1 4.89 10.33 -7.09
CA MET A 1 4.37 10.28 -8.49
C MET A 1 2.84 10.22 -8.62
N LEU A 2 2.08 10.04 -7.53
CA LEU A 2 0.63 9.75 -7.62
C LEU A 2 -0.30 10.78 -6.96
N SER A 3 0.21 11.80 -6.25
CA SER A 3 -0.58 12.92 -5.68
C SER A 3 -1.76 13.38 -6.55
N SER A 4 -1.58 13.38 -7.88
CA SER A 4 -2.65 13.67 -8.84
C SER A 4 -2.98 12.51 -9.81
N SER A 5 -2.14 11.47 -9.92
CA SER A 5 -2.16 10.55 -11.07
C SER A 5 -3.17 9.39 -10.96
N ILE A 6 -3.56 8.95 -9.76
CA ILE A 6 -4.66 7.97 -9.64
C ILE A 6 -6.02 8.63 -9.92
N TYR A 7 -6.17 9.94 -9.68
CA TYR A 7 -7.42 10.67 -9.94
C TYR A 7 -7.47 11.42 -11.28
N ALA A 8 -6.34 11.75 -11.90
CA ALA A 8 -6.33 12.27 -13.27
C ALA A 8 -6.81 11.22 -14.29
N VAL A 9 -6.73 9.93 -13.94
CA VAL A 9 -7.23 8.82 -14.76
C VAL A 9 -8.69 8.44 -14.44
N ALA A 10 -9.36 9.11 -13.49
CA ALA A 10 -10.82 8.96 -13.38
C ALA A 10 -11.56 9.56 -14.59
N ASN A 11 -10.96 10.55 -15.27
CA ASN A 11 -11.50 11.19 -16.48
C ASN A 11 -10.54 11.15 -17.69
N GLY A 12 -9.39 10.47 -17.57
CA GLY A 12 -8.36 10.38 -18.61
C GLY A 12 -7.70 11.72 -18.97
N LYS A 13 -7.63 12.69 -18.04
CA LYS A 13 -7.10 14.04 -18.28
C LYS A 13 -6.24 14.51 -17.11
N ILE A 14 -5.01 14.94 -17.40
CA ILE A 14 -4.06 15.51 -16.44
C ILE A 14 -3.88 17.01 -16.76
N LYS A 15 -3.88 17.89 -15.75
CA LYS A 15 -3.55 19.31 -15.97
C LYS A 15 -2.04 19.48 -16.09
N ILE A 16 -1.59 20.36 -16.97
CA ILE A 16 -0.16 20.68 -17.14
C ILE A 16 0.45 21.16 -15.81
N GLN A 17 -0.30 21.93 -15.02
CA GLN A 17 0.16 22.39 -13.70
C GLN A 17 0.47 21.23 -12.75
N ASP A 18 -0.29 20.14 -12.81
CA ASP A 18 -0.05 18.95 -11.97
C ASP A 18 1.21 18.22 -12.43
N ILE A 19 1.47 18.17 -13.75
CA ILE A 19 2.71 17.61 -14.32
C ILE A 19 3.92 18.41 -13.87
N LEU A 20 3.84 19.75 -13.92
CA LEU A 20 4.94 20.63 -13.52
C LEU A 20 5.19 20.65 -12.00
N ALA A 21 4.20 20.24 -11.20
CA ALA A 21 4.29 20.22 -9.74
C ALA A 21 4.74 18.86 -9.18
N CYS A 22 4.96 17.85 -10.01
CA CYS A 22 5.38 16.53 -9.58
C CYS A 22 6.66 16.06 -10.28
N SER A 23 7.32 15.05 -9.70
CA SER A 23 8.56 14.46 -10.23
C SER A 23 8.39 13.79 -11.60
N PHE A 24 7.16 13.63 -12.08
CA PHE A 24 6.84 12.91 -13.33
C PHE A 24 7.71 13.33 -14.50
N LEU A 25 7.89 14.65 -14.69
CA LEU A 25 8.67 15.15 -15.82
C LEU A 25 10.16 14.86 -15.64
N ASP A 26 10.67 14.97 -14.41
CA ASP A 26 12.06 14.66 -14.09
C ASP A 26 12.32 13.16 -14.33
N ASP A 27 11.47 12.28 -13.79
CA ASP A 27 11.52 10.82 -13.98
C ASP A 27 11.51 10.45 -15.47
N LEU A 28 10.67 11.11 -16.28
CA LEU A 28 10.61 10.87 -17.73
C LEU A 28 11.86 11.39 -18.47
N LEU A 29 12.41 12.53 -18.03
CA LEU A 29 13.59 13.13 -18.64
C LEU A 29 14.87 12.36 -18.30
N GLU A 30 14.96 11.78 -17.11
CA GLU A 30 16.07 10.92 -16.69
C GLU A 30 16.28 9.73 -17.63
N LEU A 31 15.20 9.17 -18.20
CA LEU A 31 15.28 8.07 -19.16
C LEU A 31 15.95 8.44 -20.49
N ARG A 32 16.23 9.73 -20.73
CA ARG A 32 17.00 10.16 -21.90
C ARG A 32 18.50 9.99 -21.70
N ASP A 33 18.95 9.81 -20.47
CA ASP A 33 20.34 9.53 -20.16
C ASP A 33 20.64 8.06 -20.45
N GLU A 34 21.43 7.81 -21.49
CA GLU A 34 21.84 6.44 -21.88
C GLU A 34 22.81 5.81 -20.86
N GLU A 35 23.42 6.61 -19.98
CA GLU A 35 24.32 6.16 -18.91
C GLU A 35 23.63 6.01 -17.55
N LEU A 36 22.29 6.12 -17.50
CA LEU A 36 21.53 6.01 -16.26
C LEU A 36 21.83 4.68 -15.54
N SER A 37 22.22 4.77 -14.27
CA SER A 37 22.60 3.61 -13.47
C SER A 37 21.46 2.59 -13.37
N LYS A 38 21.80 1.30 -13.19
CA LYS A 38 20.78 0.26 -13.00
C LYS A 38 19.89 0.52 -11.78
N GLU A 39 20.48 1.01 -10.69
CA GLU A 39 19.76 1.35 -9.47
C GLU A 39 18.74 2.47 -9.71
N SER A 40 19.13 3.52 -10.44
CA SER A 40 18.21 4.60 -10.86
C SER A 40 17.11 4.11 -11.80
N GLN A 41 17.43 3.15 -12.69
CA GLN A 41 16.41 2.53 -13.53
C GLN A 41 15.40 1.72 -12.71
N GLU A 42 15.84 1.02 -11.66
CA GLU A 42 14.97 0.20 -10.81
C GLU A 42 14.03 1.04 -9.92
N THR A 43 14.41 2.27 -9.58
CA THR A 43 13.55 3.21 -8.85
C THR A 43 12.63 4.03 -9.75
N ASN A 44 12.99 4.18 -11.04
CA ASN A 44 12.18 4.89 -12.01
C ASN A 44 11.07 3.99 -12.58
N TRP A 45 9.81 4.31 -12.29
CA TRP A 45 8.67 3.49 -12.73
C TRP A 45 8.43 3.47 -14.24
N PHE A 46 8.93 4.47 -14.97
CA PHE A 46 8.83 4.53 -16.44
C PHE A 46 9.89 3.68 -17.13
N SER A 47 10.89 3.18 -16.40
CA SER A 47 11.97 2.39 -16.98
C SER A 47 11.47 1.03 -17.48
N ALA A 48 12.13 0.50 -18.51
CA ALA A 48 11.85 -0.84 -18.99
C ALA A 48 12.06 -1.92 -17.91
N PRO A 49 13.12 -1.88 -17.06
CA PRO A 49 13.26 -2.79 -15.93
C PRO A 49 12.06 -2.78 -14.96
N SER A 50 11.57 -1.61 -14.57
CA SER A 50 10.41 -1.48 -13.66
C SER A 50 9.14 -2.05 -14.30
N ALA A 51 8.87 -1.70 -15.55
CA ALA A 51 7.71 -2.23 -16.28
C ALA A 51 7.76 -3.76 -16.42
N LEU A 52 8.93 -4.31 -16.78
CA LEU A 52 9.15 -5.75 -16.89
C LEU A 52 9.04 -6.46 -15.54
N ARG A 53 9.51 -5.85 -14.44
CA ARG A 53 9.37 -6.40 -13.09
C ARG A 53 7.90 -6.61 -12.73
N VAL A 54 7.07 -5.57 -12.90
CA VAL A 54 5.64 -5.61 -12.53
C VAL A 54 4.88 -6.59 -13.41
N TYR A 55 5.16 -6.59 -14.72
CA TYR A 55 4.56 -7.54 -15.64
C TYR A 55 4.99 -8.98 -15.36
N GLY A 56 6.27 -9.21 -15.05
CA GLY A 56 6.78 -10.51 -14.63
C GLY A 56 6.13 -11.01 -13.34
N GLN A 57 5.90 -10.13 -12.36
CA GLN A 57 5.15 -10.47 -11.15
C GLN A 57 3.72 -10.90 -11.47
N TYR A 58 3.03 -10.18 -12.36
CA TYR A 58 1.68 -10.55 -12.81
C TYR A 58 1.65 -11.96 -13.42
N LEU A 59 2.53 -12.24 -14.38
CA LEU A 59 2.63 -13.57 -15.01
C LEU A 59 3.00 -14.67 -14.02
N ASN A 60 3.77 -14.35 -12.98
CA ASN A 60 4.10 -15.31 -11.93
C ASN A 60 2.91 -15.62 -11.01
N LEU A 61 1.97 -14.67 -10.86
CA LEU A 61 0.76 -14.87 -10.06
C LEU A 61 -0.28 -15.68 -10.85
N ASP A 62 -0.46 -15.39 -12.14
CA ASP A 62 -1.35 -16.09 -13.08
C ASP A 62 -0.87 -17.53 -13.33
N LYS A 63 -1.41 -18.49 -12.56
CA LYS A 63 -0.99 -19.89 -12.55
C LYS A 63 -1.71 -20.73 -13.60
N ASP A 64 -2.93 -20.38 -13.94
CA ASP A 64 -3.69 -21.08 -14.97
C ASP A 64 -3.43 -20.53 -16.38
N HIS A 65 -2.71 -19.40 -16.46
CA HIS A 65 -2.31 -18.71 -17.69
C HIS A 65 -3.51 -18.24 -18.52
N ASN A 66 -4.59 -17.86 -17.84
CA ASN A 66 -5.80 -17.36 -18.47
C ASN A 66 -5.70 -15.85 -18.80
N GLY A 67 -4.67 -15.16 -18.31
CA GLY A 67 -4.40 -13.74 -18.56
C GLY A 67 -5.10 -12.79 -17.59
N MET A 68 -5.77 -13.29 -16.55
CA MET A 68 -6.40 -12.57 -15.44
C MET A 68 -5.92 -13.14 -14.10
N LEU A 69 -6.26 -12.47 -13.01
CA LEU A 69 -5.92 -12.92 -11.66
C LEU A 69 -7.17 -13.17 -10.82
N SER A 70 -7.31 -14.40 -10.34
CA SER A 70 -8.22 -14.73 -9.26
C SER A 70 -7.75 -14.15 -7.92
N LYS A 71 -8.65 -14.11 -6.93
CA LYS A 71 -8.30 -13.69 -5.56
C LYS A 71 -7.25 -14.60 -4.95
N GLU A 72 -7.35 -15.91 -5.21
CA GLU A 72 -6.42 -16.93 -4.73
C GLU A 72 -5.02 -16.70 -5.30
N GLU A 73 -4.91 -16.25 -6.54
CA GLU A 73 -3.62 -15.88 -7.15
C GLU A 73 -3.07 -14.59 -6.58
N LEU A 74 -3.90 -13.54 -6.51
CA LEU A 74 -3.48 -12.25 -5.93
C LEU A 74 -3.09 -12.37 -4.45
N SER A 75 -3.64 -13.33 -3.70
CA SER A 75 -3.25 -13.56 -2.31
C SER A 75 -1.77 -13.91 -2.12
N ARG A 76 -1.09 -14.33 -3.18
CA ARG A 76 0.36 -14.61 -3.19
C ARG A 76 1.21 -13.39 -3.52
N TYR A 77 0.60 -12.24 -3.74
CA TYR A 77 1.31 -10.98 -3.97
C TYR A 77 2.21 -10.62 -2.78
N GLY A 78 3.40 -10.11 -3.07
CA GLY A 78 4.39 -9.74 -2.07
C GLY A 78 4.82 -10.95 -1.24
N THR A 79 4.63 -10.85 0.08
CA THR A 79 4.97 -11.89 1.06
C THR A 79 3.80 -12.81 1.42
N ALA A 80 2.67 -12.69 0.70
CA ALA A 80 1.44 -13.44 0.94
C ALA A 80 0.85 -13.28 2.37
N THR A 81 1.12 -12.14 3.01
CA THR A 81 0.63 -11.81 4.36
C THR A 81 -0.50 -10.79 4.40
N MET A 82 -0.97 -10.39 3.22
CA MET A 82 -2.10 -9.49 3.08
C MET A 82 -3.39 -10.22 3.44
N THR A 83 -4.24 -9.56 4.21
CA THR A 83 -5.44 -10.20 4.78
C THR A 83 -6.46 -10.54 3.70
N ASN A 84 -7.10 -11.70 3.84
CA ASN A 84 -8.21 -12.10 2.96
C ASN A 84 -9.35 -11.08 2.97
N VAL A 85 -9.60 -10.43 4.12
CA VAL A 85 -10.61 -9.39 4.28
C VAL A 85 -10.30 -8.17 3.42
N PHE A 86 -9.04 -7.74 3.34
CA PHE A 86 -8.65 -6.66 2.45
C PHE A 86 -8.74 -7.09 0.98
N LEU A 87 -8.30 -8.30 0.64
CA LEU A 87 -8.42 -8.82 -0.73
C LEU A 87 -9.88 -8.93 -1.18
N ASP A 88 -10.81 -9.33 -0.29
CA ASP A 88 -12.24 -9.31 -0.58
C ASP A 88 -12.71 -7.91 -0.98
N ARG A 89 -12.26 -6.87 -0.25
CA ARG A 89 -12.60 -5.49 -0.58
C ARG A 89 -12.01 -5.05 -1.92
N VAL A 90 -10.79 -5.47 -2.25
CA VAL A 90 -10.19 -5.21 -3.57
C VAL A 90 -11.10 -5.73 -4.68
N PHE A 91 -11.47 -7.01 -4.64
CA PHE A 91 -12.31 -7.63 -5.67
C PHE A 91 -13.76 -7.14 -5.69
N GLN A 92 -14.26 -6.59 -4.58
CA GLN A 92 -15.59 -5.96 -4.52
C GLN A 92 -15.62 -4.55 -5.14
N GLU A 93 -14.51 -3.80 -5.05
CA GLU A 93 -14.47 -2.38 -5.42
C GLU A 93 -13.81 -2.12 -6.78
N CYS A 94 -13.00 -3.06 -7.27
CA CYS A 94 -12.31 -2.98 -8.54
C CYS A 94 -13.13 -3.60 -9.68
N LEU A 95 -12.72 -3.32 -10.92
CA LEU A 95 -13.33 -3.94 -12.08
C LEU A 95 -12.86 -5.39 -12.19
N THR A 96 -13.82 -6.32 -12.22
CA THR A 96 -13.55 -7.74 -12.39
C THR A 96 -14.36 -8.30 -13.55
N TYR A 97 -13.85 -9.35 -14.18
CA TYR A 97 -14.49 -10.12 -15.23
C TYR A 97 -14.62 -11.56 -14.71
N ASP A 98 -15.85 -12.03 -14.51
CA ASP A 98 -16.14 -13.34 -13.92
C ASP A 98 -15.41 -13.61 -12.58
N GLY A 99 -15.20 -12.54 -11.79
CA GLY A 99 -14.52 -12.61 -10.49
C GLY A 99 -13.00 -12.48 -10.54
N GLU A 100 -12.43 -12.26 -11.74
CA GLU A 100 -10.99 -12.12 -11.94
C GLU A 100 -10.59 -10.70 -12.37
N MET A 101 -9.36 -10.32 -12.03
CA MET A 101 -8.81 -8.98 -12.24
C MET A 101 -7.91 -8.96 -13.48
N ASP A 102 -8.06 -7.94 -14.33
CA ASP A 102 -7.15 -7.74 -15.47
C ASP A 102 -5.83 -7.06 -15.07
N TYR A 103 -4.85 -7.08 -15.98
CA TYR A 103 -3.53 -6.48 -15.75
C TYR A 103 -3.59 -4.98 -15.41
N LYS A 104 -4.54 -4.24 -16.01
CA LYS A 104 -4.70 -2.81 -15.74
C LYS A 104 -5.12 -2.58 -14.29
N THR A 105 -6.11 -3.32 -13.82
CA THR A 105 -6.61 -3.22 -12.45
C THR A 105 -5.55 -3.69 -11.45
N TYR A 106 -4.77 -4.72 -11.79
CA TYR A 106 -3.60 -5.13 -11.02
C TYR A 106 -2.55 -4.01 -10.93
N LEU A 107 -2.30 -3.30 -12.03
CA LEU A 107 -1.34 -2.20 -12.04
C LEU A 107 -1.79 -1.06 -11.10
N ASP A 108 -3.07 -0.69 -11.12
CA ASP A 108 -3.62 0.32 -10.21
C ASP A 108 -3.45 -0.11 -8.74
N PHE A 109 -3.67 -1.40 -8.46
CA PHE A 109 -3.46 -2.01 -7.15
C PHE A 109 -1.99 -1.95 -6.69
N VAL A 110 -1.05 -2.40 -7.52
CA VAL A 110 0.39 -2.37 -7.21
C VAL A 110 0.88 -0.94 -7.00
N LEU A 111 0.48 -0.03 -7.88
CA LEU A 111 0.85 1.38 -7.79
C LEU A 111 0.38 2.02 -6.48
N ALA A 112 -0.84 1.73 -6.05
CA ALA A 112 -1.36 2.22 -4.77
C ALA A 112 -0.57 1.65 -3.58
N LEU A 113 -0.23 0.36 -3.60
CA LEU A 113 0.48 -0.28 -2.50
C LEU A 113 1.97 0.08 -2.40
N GLU A 114 2.66 0.28 -3.53
CA GLU A 114 4.07 0.70 -3.54
C GLU A 114 4.22 2.19 -3.17
N ASN A 115 3.17 3.01 -3.34
CA ASN A 115 3.23 4.47 -3.14
C ASN A 115 2.29 4.96 -2.04
N ARG A 116 2.11 4.19 -0.96
CA ARG A 116 1.17 4.47 0.15
C ARG A 116 1.29 5.84 0.81
N LYS A 117 2.41 6.54 0.67
CA LYS A 117 2.60 7.91 1.19
C LYS A 117 1.89 8.97 0.35
N GLU A 118 1.55 8.65 -0.89
CA GLU A 118 0.93 9.58 -1.82
C GLU A 118 -0.58 9.73 -1.52
N PRO A 119 -1.14 10.95 -1.53
CA PRO A 119 -2.56 11.18 -1.25
C PRO A 119 -3.51 10.33 -2.10
N ALA A 120 -3.20 10.12 -3.38
CA ALA A 120 -4.08 9.36 -4.26
C ALA A 120 -4.01 7.84 -4.00
N ALA A 121 -2.84 7.33 -3.59
CA ALA A 121 -2.71 5.94 -3.14
C ALA A 121 -3.49 5.72 -1.83
N LEU A 122 -3.38 6.65 -0.89
CA LEU A 122 -4.20 6.63 0.33
C LEU A 122 -5.69 6.69 0.00
N GLN A 123 -6.10 7.48 -0.99
CA GLN A 123 -7.49 7.56 -1.41
C GLN A 123 -8.00 6.23 -1.98
N TYR A 124 -7.19 5.54 -2.79
CA TYR A 124 -7.50 4.20 -3.28
C TYR A 124 -7.71 3.22 -2.12
N ILE A 125 -6.75 3.16 -1.19
CA ILE A 125 -6.81 2.21 -0.06
C ILE A 125 -7.95 2.58 0.90
N PHE A 126 -8.15 3.86 1.16
CA PHE A 126 -9.24 4.35 2.01
C PHE A 126 -10.61 3.94 1.48
N LYS A 127 -10.82 3.97 0.15
CA LYS A 127 -12.06 3.47 -0.47
C LYS A 127 -12.28 1.99 -0.16
N LEU A 128 -11.22 1.18 -0.14
CA LEU A 128 -11.31 -0.24 0.21
C LEU A 128 -11.64 -0.44 1.71
N LEU A 129 -11.07 0.41 2.57
CA LEU A 129 -11.28 0.38 4.03
C LEU A 129 -12.64 0.93 4.47
N ASP A 130 -13.23 1.87 3.72
CA ASP A 130 -14.55 2.45 4.02
C ASP A 130 -15.69 1.55 3.53
N ILE A 131 -15.85 0.40 4.19
CA ILE A 131 -16.82 -0.65 3.85
C ILE A 131 -18.25 -0.11 3.77
N GLU A 132 -18.58 0.88 4.62
CA GLU A 132 -19.92 1.47 4.68
C GLU A 132 -20.10 2.67 3.74
N ASN A 133 -19.06 3.06 2.98
CA ASN A 133 -19.03 4.22 2.10
C ASN A 133 -19.53 5.52 2.78
N LYS A 134 -19.12 5.73 4.04
CA LYS A 134 -19.55 6.89 4.86
C LYS A 134 -18.62 8.10 4.73
N GLY A 135 -17.48 7.94 4.09
CA GLY A 135 -16.40 8.93 3.99
C GLY A 135 -15.50 8.98 5.22
N TYR A 136 -15.61 8.02 6.13
CA TYR A 136 -14.78 7.94 7.35
C TYR A 136 -14.65 6.51 7.87
N LEU A 137 -13.51 6.21 8.49
CA LEU A 137 -13.27 4.98 9.24
C LEU A 137 -13.63 5.21 10.70
N ASN A 138 -14.41 4.31 11.27
CA ASN A 138 -14.76 4.32 12.70
C ASN A 138 -14.13 3.10 13.39
N VAL A 139 -14.36 2.98 14.70
CA VAL A 139 -13.86 1.85 15.51
C VAL A 139 -14.28 0.48 14.95
N PHE A 140 -15.49 0.38 14.39
CA PHE A 140 -15.96 -0.85 13.77
C PHE A 140 -15.14 -1.18 12.50
N SER A 141 -14.90 -0.20 11.62
CA SER A 141 -14.07 -0.37 10.43
C SER A 141 -12.67 -0.87 10.81
N LEU A 142 -12.02 -0.22 11.78
CA LEU A 142 -10.68 -0.61 12.24
C LEU A 142 -10.66 -2.04 12.80
N ASN A 143 -11.62 -2.37 13.67
CA ASN A 143 -11.72 -3.70 14.29
C ASN A 143 -11.99 -4.79 13.25
N TYR A 144 -12.80 -4.49 12.23
CA TYR A 144 -13.14 -5.44 11.19
C TYR A 144 -11.89 -5.92 10.44
N PHE A 145 -11.02 -5.00 10.01
CA PHE A 145 -9.76 -5.35 9.35
C PHE A 145 -8.75 -5.95 10.32
N PHE A 146 -8.60 -5.36 11.51
CA PHE A 146 -7.60 -5.81 12.47
C PHE A 146 -7.86 -7.23 13.00
N ARG A 147 -9.13 -7.68 13.06
CA ARG A 147 -9.45 -9.08 13.39
C ARG A 147 -8.80 -10.07 12.44
N ALA A 148 -8.72 -9.76 11.15
CA ALA A 148 -8.05 -10.62 10.18
C ALA A 148 -6.53 -10.70 10.44
N ILE A 149 -5.91 -9.60 10.88
CA ILE A 149 -4.51 -9.58 11.33
C ILE A 149 -4.34 -10.49 12.54
N GLN A 150 -5.18 -10.34 13.57
CA GLN A 150 -5.13 -11.19 14.77
C GLN A 150 -5.33 -12.68 14.46
N GLU A 151 -6.16 -13.01 13.47
CA GLU A 151 -6.35 -14.39 13.01
C GLU A 151 -5.08 -14.93 12.35
N LEU A 152 -4.43 -14.16 11.48
CA LEU A 152 -3.16 -14.55 10.87
C LEU A 152 -2.05 -14.70 11.93
N MET A 153 -1.96 -13.80 12.92
CA MET A 153 -1.02 -13.93 14.04
C MET A 153 -1.17 -15.28 14.76
N LYS A 154 -2.41 -15.68 15.07
CA LYS A 154 -2.69 -16.97 15.71
C LYS A 154 -2.28 -18.15 14.84
N ILE A 155 -2.52 -18.09 13.54
CA ILE A 155 -2.11 -19.13 12.58
C ILE A 155 -0.58 -19.27 12.57
N HIS A 156 0.14 -18.15 12.70
CA HIS A 156 1.60 -18.11 12.77
C HIS A 156 2.17 -18.33 14.19
N GLY A 157 1.33 -18.68 15.17
CA GLY A 157 1.76 -19.00 16.54
C GLY A 157 2.21 -17.78 17.36
N GLN A 158 1.80 -16.58 16.98
CA GLN A 158 2.11 -15.34 17.69
C GLN A 158 0.98 -14.97 18.67
N ASP A 159 1.34 -14.35 19.79
CA ASP A 159 0.38 -13.87 20.76
C ASP A 159 -0.42 -12.69 20.19
N PRO A 160 -1.76 -12.69 20.30
CA PRO A 160 -2.58 -11.64 19.71
C PRO A 160 -2.41 -10.32 20.48
N VAL A 161 -2.20 -9.23 19.75
CA VAL A 161 -2.18 -7.87 20.30
C VAL A 161 -3.61 -7.39 20.55
N SER A 162 -3.80 -6.61 21.62
CA SER A 162 -5.09 -6.00 21.97
C SER A 162 -5.54 -5.01 20.89
N PHE A 163 -6.78 -5.18 20.40
CA PHE A 163 -7.37 -4.19 19.49
C PHE A 163 -7.51 -2.82 20.16
N GLN A 164 -7.73 -2.76 21.47
CA GLN A 164 -7.89 -1.49 22.17
C GLN A 164 -6.61 -0.66 22.09
N ASP A 165 -5.46 -1.30 22.28
CA ASP A 165 -4.15 -0.64 22.26
C ASP A 165 -3.83 -0.14 20.84
N VAL A 166 -4.00 -1.00 19.83
CA VAL A 166 -3.81 -0.62 18.41
C VAL A 166 -4.78 0.49 17.99
N LYS A 167 -6.03 0.45 18.46
CA LYS A 167 -7.00 1.51 18.21
C LYS A 167 -6.52 2.83 18.82
N ASP A 168 -6.11 2.82 20.09
CA ASP A 168 -5.64 4.04 20.76
C ASP A 168 -4.40 4.60 20.04
N GLU A 169 -3.45 3.75 19.64
CA GLU A 169 -2.28 4.17 18.84
C GLU A 169 -2.66 4.77 17.49
N ILE A 170 -3.57 4.15 16.74
CA ILE A 170 -4.03 4.69 15.45
C ILE A 170 -4.66 6.08 15.63
N PHE A 171 -5.50 6.26 16.65
CA PHE A 171 -6.13 7.55 16.92
C PHE A 171 -5.11 8.61 17.39
N ASP A 172 -4.09 8.20 18.15
CA ASP A 172 -3.01 9.08 18.58
C ASP A 172 -2.06 9.47 17.45
N MET A 173 -1.82 8.58 16.48
CA MET A 173 -1.05 8.86 15.27
C MET A 173 -1.80 9.84 14.35
N VAL A 174 -3.08 9.59 14.11
CA VAL A 174 -3.86 10.35 13.12
C VAL A 174 -4.35 11.69 13.68
N LYS A 175 -4.71 11.73 14.97
CA LYS A 175 -5.32 12.89 15.65
C LYS A 175 -6.48 13.49 14.84
N PRO A 176 -7.51 12.68 14.53
CA PRO A 176 -8.58 13.10 13.64
C PRO A 176 -9.34 14.30 14.20
N LYS A 177 -9.91 15.11 13.30
CA LYS A 177 -10.74 16.26 13.71
C LYS A 177 -11.97 15.85 14.52
N ASP A 178 -12.58 14.72 14.18
CA ASP A 178 -13.65 14.09 14.96
C ASP A 178 -13.03 12.91 15.75
N PRO A 179 -13.11 12.91 17.09
CA PRO A 179 -12.48 11.88 17.93
C PRO A 179 -12.96 10.45 17.68
N LEU A 180 -14.04 10.25 16.91
CA LEU A 180 -14.61 8.93 16.62
C LEU A 180 -14.51 8.54 15.14
N LYS A 181 -13.96 9.42 14.28
CA LYS A 181 -13.99 9.24 12.83
C LYS A 181 -12.69 9.71 12.19
N ILE A 182 -12.03 8.80 11.48
CA ILE A 182 -10.84 9.09 10.69
C ILE A 182 -11.28 9.29 9.23
N SER A 183 -11.20 10.52 8.72
CA SER A 183 -11.40 10.80 7.30
C SER A 183 -10.11 10.58 6.49
N LEU A 184 -10.24 10.50 5.16
CA LEU A 184 -9.08 10.49 4.27
C LEU A 184 -8.17 11.71 4.49
N GLN A 185 -8.76 12.89 4.72
CA GLN A 185 -7.99 14.11 4.93
C GLN A 185 -7.20 14.06 6.25
N ASP A 186 -7.74 13.41 7.29
CA ASP A 186 -7.03 13.21 8.55
C ASP A 186 -5.80 12.31 8.32
N LEU A 187 -5.95 11.20 7.58
CA LEU A 187 -4.82 10.32 7.23
C LEU A 187 -3.74 11.05 6.45
N ILE A 188 -4.12 11.82 5.42
CA ILE A 188 -3.18 12.61 4.62
C ILE A 188 -2.45 13.64 5.49
N ASN A 189 -3.18 14.40 6.31
CA ASN A 189 -2.60 15.48 7.13
C ASN A 189 -1.71 14.95 8.26
N SER A 190 -1.97 13.73 8.75
CA SER A 190 -1.17 13.13 9.82
C SER A 190 0.25 12.72 9.39
N ASN A 191 0.48 12.55 8.08
CA ASN A 191 1.68 11.90 7.53
C ASN A 191 1.92 10.47 8.07
N GLN A 192 0.89 9.81 8.60
CA GLN A 192 0.92 8.44 9.11
C GLN A 192 -0.05 7.51 8.35
N GLY A 193 -0.62 7.99 7.23
CA GLY A 193 -1.59 7.24 6.46
C GLY A 193 -1.05 5.91 5.92
N ASP A 194 0.21 5.89 5.48
CA ASP A 194 0.89 4.68 5.03
C ASP A 194 1.03 3.67 6.17
N THR A 195 1.51 4.10 7.33
CA THR A 195 1.60 3.26 8.53
C THR A 195 0.25 2.68 8.93
N VAL A 196 -0.77 3.53 9.08
CA VAL A 196 -2.12 3.13 9.52
C VAL A 196 -2.75 2.15 8.53
N THR A 197 -2.68 2.43 7.23
CA THR A 197 -3.22 1.51 6.22
C THR A 197 -2.48 0.17 6.22
N THR A 198 -1.17 0.17 6.43
CA THR A 198 -0.35 -1.04 6.51
C THR A 198 -0.76 -1.95 7.66
N ILE A 199 -0.89 -1.37 8.86
CA ILE A 199 -1.33 -2.08 10.07
C ILE A 199 -2.66 -2.81 9.85
N LEU A 200 -3.56 -2.21 9.08
CA LEU A 200 -4.91 -2.76 8.88
C LEU A 200 -4.96 -3.86 7.82
N ILE A 201 -4.02 -3.92 6.87
CA ILE A 201 -4.19 -4.75 5.66
C ILE A 201 -3.18 -5.90 5.54
N ASP A 202 -2.01 -5.80 6.15
CA ASP A 202 -0.90 -6.77 5.97
C ASP A 202 -0.24 -7.17 7.29
N LEU A 203 -0.13 -8.49 7.54
CA LEU A 203 0.44 -9.01 8.78
C LEU A 203 1.93 -8.67 8.92
N ASN A 204 2.74 -8.80 7.85
CA ASN A 204 4.16 -8.48 7.94
C ASN A 204 4.37 -6.99 8.20
N GLY A 205 3.59 -6.13 7.54
CA GLY A 205 3.60 -4.70 7.77
C GLY A 205 3.20 -4.32 9.19
N PHE A 206 2.19 -4.99 9.77
CA PHE A 206 1.87 -4.86 11.19
C PHE A 206 3.04 -5.32 12.08
N TRP A 207 3.63 -6.49 11.79
CA TRP A 207 4.75 -7.03 12.56
C TRP A 207 5.98 -6.10 12.55
N THR A 208 6.32 -5.53 11.39
CA THR A 208 7.40 -4.55 11.27
C THR A 208 7.12 -3.30 12.11
N TYR A 209 5.86 -2.85 12.15
CA TYR A 209 5.45 -1.73 12.99
C TYR A 209 5.58 -2.04 14.48
N GLU A 210 5.06 -3.17 14.95
CA GLU A 210 5.12 -3.56 16.36
C GLU A 210 6.57 -3.69 16.87
N ASN A 211 7.47 -4.19 16.01
CA ASN A 211 8.88 -4.39 16.35
C ASN A 211 9.78 -3.22 15.97
N ARG A 212 9.22 -2.07 15.59
CA ARG A 212 9.99 -0.91 15.07
C ARG A 212 11.09 -0.44 16.02
N GLU A 213 10.84 -0.44 17.33
CA GLU A 213 11.82 0.02 18.32
C GLU A 213 13.03 -0.92 18.41
N ALA A 214 12.80 -2.23 18.36
CA ALA A 214 13.87 -3.23 18.37
C ALA A 214 14.69 -3.20 17.08
N LEU A 215 14.06 -2.97 15.93
CA LEU A 215 14.75 -2.82 14.64
C LEU A 215 15.65 -1.59 14.64
N VAL A 216 15.17 -0.45 15.14
CA VAL A 216 15.97 0.78 15.26
C VAL A 216 17.15 0.60 16.23
N ALA A 217 16.97 -0.14 17.33
CA ALA A 217 18.06 -0.43 18.26
C ALA A 217 19.17 -1.27 17.60
N ASN A 218 18.80 -2.31 16.85
CA ASN A 218 19.75 -3.19 16.15
C ASN A 218 20.50 -2.46 15.02
N ASP A 219 19.86 -1.57 14.28
CA ASP A 219 20.52 -0.78 13.24
C ASP A 219 21.55 0.19 13.84
N ASN A 220 21.22 0.81 14.99
CA ASN A 220 22.14 1.68 15.70
C ASN A 220 23.37 0.90 16.23
N GLU A 221 23.19 -0.30 16.76
CA GLU A 221 24.30 -1.16 17.21
C GLU A 221 25.19 -1.60 16.03
N ASN A 222 24.61 -2.04 14.91
CA ASN A 222 25.39 -2.43 13.72
C ASN A 222 26.13 -1.25 13.07
N SER A 223 25.59 -0.04 13.15
CA SER A 223 26.26 1.16 12.64
C SER A 223 27.41 1.65 13.52
N ALA A 224 27.37 1.39 14.82
CA ALA A 224 28.43 1.75 15.76
C ALA A 224 29.70 0.89 15.59
N ASP A 225 29.54 -0.37 15.17
CA ASP A 225 30.66 -1.30 14.92
C ASP A 225 31.38 -1.05 13.58
N LEU A 226 30.83 -0.22 12.69
CA LEU A 226 31.43 0.12 11.38
C LEU A 226 32.31 1.38 11.41
N ASP A 227 32.20 2.21 12.46
CA ASP A 227 32.95 3.46 12.60
C ASP A 227 34.29 3.28 13.36
N ASP A 228 34.60 2.06 13.80
CA ASP A 228 35.80 1.70 14.57
C ASP A 228 36.80 0.79 13.79
N THR A 229 36.68 0.71 12.45
CA THR A 229 37.64 -0.03 11.57
C THR A 229 38.20 0.79 10.42
#